data_AF-A0A920IY11-F1
#
_entry.id   AF-A0A920IY11-F1
#
_cell.length_a   1.000
_cell.length_b   1.000
_cell.length_c   1.000
_cell.angle_alpha   90.00
_cell.angle_beta   90.00
_cell.angle_gamma   90.00
#
_symmetry.space_group_name_H-M   'P 1'
#
loop_
_entity.id
_entity.type
_entity.pdbx_description
1 polymer ?
#
loop_
_entity_poly.entity_id
_entity_poly.type
_entity_poly.pdbx_seq_one_letter_code
_entity_poly.pdbx_strand_id
1 'polypeptide(L)'
;MKKHNINNSLNLYKKAEKIIPGKTQLISRRSSQFAHGINPIYAKESKGGYFIDVDDNKYLDWMNAVSAIILGHSHDYVDNAVKEQIDKGSIQRQ
;
A
#
# COMPACT_ATOMS: atom_id res chain seq x y z
N MET A 1 -10.34 -21.34 11.93
CA MET A 1 -9.53 -20.19 11.51
C MET A 1 -10.05 -19.70 10.15
N LYS A 2 -10.26 -18.39 9.96
CA LYS A 2 -10.67 -17.84 8.65
C LYS A 2 -9.56 -18.13 7.64
N LYS A 3 -9.90 -18.73 6.50
CA LYS A 3 -8.92 -19.07 5.47
C LYS A 3 -8.42 -17.77 4.84
N HIS A 4 -7.12 -17.55 4.86
CA HIS A 4 -6.49 -16.39 4.22
C HIS A 4 -6.65 -16.50 2.70
N ASN A 5 -7.17 -15.47 2.05
CA ASN A 5 -7.39 -15.44 0.61
C ASN A 5 -6.60 -14.27 0.01
N ILE A 6 -5.90 -14.51 -1.10
CA ILE A 6 -5.14 -13.48 -1.84
C ILE A 6 -5.39 -13.55 -3.35
N ASN A 7 -6.54 -14.08 -3.76
CA ASN A 7 -6.85 -14.33 -5.17
C ASN A 7 -6.89 -13.03 -6.00
N ASN A 8 -7.46 -11.95 -5.46
CA ASN A 8 -7.50 -10.66 -6.14
C ASN A 8 -6.09 -10.10 -6.29
N SER A 9 -5.30 -10.16 -5.21
CA SER A 9 -3.88 -9.79 -5.23
C SER A 9 -3.10 -10.53 -6.31
N LEU A 10 -3.26 -11.84 -6.42
CA LEU A 10 -2.57 -12.66 -7.43
C LEU A 10 -3.04 -12.34 -8.87
N ASN A 11 -4.32 -12.08 -9.07
CA ASN A 11 -4.86 -11.68 -10.37
C ASN A 11 -4.29 -10.33 -10.82
N LEU A 12 -4.21 -9.35 -9.92
CA LEU A 12 -3.56 -8.08 -10.18
C LEU A 12 -2.06 -8.25 -10.47
N TYR A 13 -1.37 -9.13 -9.75
CA TYR A 13 0.05 -9.40 -9.96
C TYR A 13 0.33 -10.03 -11.34
N LYS A 14 -0.52 -10.96 -11.78
CA LYS A 14 -0.49 -11.53 -13.14
C LYS A 14 -0.77 -10.48 -14.22
N LYS A 15 -1.67 -9.52 -13.94
CA LYS A 15 -1.90 -8.39 -14.86
C LYS A 15 -0.67 -7.50 -14.93
N ALA A 16 -0.07 -7.17 -13.78
CA ALA A 16 1.12 -6.32 -13.68
C ALA A 16 2.32 -6.90 -14.45
N GLU A 17 2.49 -8.22 -14.49
CA GLU A 17 3.52 -8.89 -15.29
C GLU A 17 3.50 -8.53 -16.77
N LYS A 18 2.33 -8.22 -17.33
CA LYS A 18 2.20 -7.88 -18.75
C LYS A 18 2.54 -6.42 -19.07
N ILE A 19 2.58 -5.54 -18.06
CA ILE A 19 2.63 -4.08 -18.26
C ILE A 19 3.72 -3.37 -17.45
N ILE A 20 4.22 -3.98 -16.37
CA ILE A 20 5.26 -3.41 -15.50
C ILE A 20 6.44 -4.39 -15.50
N PRO A 21 7.62 -3.99 -16.03
CA PRO A 21 8.83 -4.79 -15.93
C PRO A 21 9.12 -5.16 -14.47
N GLY A 22 9.20 -6.47 -14.18
CA GLY A 22 9.40 -6.94 -12.81
C GLY A 22 8.18 -6.86 -11.89
N LYS A 23 6.96 -6.67 -12.46
CA LYS A 23 5.64 -6.75 -11.80
C LYS A 23 5.33 -5.65 -10.76
N THR A 24 6.31 -4.83 -10.40
CA THR A 24 6.22 -3.73 -9.43
C THR A 24 7.26 -2.66 -9.74
N GLN A 25 7.09 -1.46 -9.19
CA GLN A 25 7.98 -0.32 -9.41
C GLN A 25 9.26 -0.35 -8.54
N LEU A 26 9.25 -1.14 -7.45
CA LEU A 26 10.36 -1.22 -6.50
C LEU A 26 10.73 -2.68 -6.22
N ILE A 27 12.03 -3.00 -6.24
CA ILE A 27 12.51 -4.36 -5.93
C ILE A 27 12.09 -4.78 -4.52
N SER A 28 12.18 -3.88 -3.54
CA SER A 28 11.79 -4.10 -2.13
C SER A 28 10.30 -4.40 -1.93
N ARG A 29 9.46 -4.20 -2.96
CA ARG A 29 8.02 -4.47 -2.95
C ARG A 29 7.62 -5.67 -3.79
N ARG A 30 8.57 -6.40 -4.37
CA ARG A 30 8.28 -7.64 -5.11
C ARG A 30 7.77 -8.69 -4.15
N SER A 31 6.68 -9.38 -4.48
CA SER A 31 6.17 -10.46 -3.63
C SER A 31 7.16 -11.62 -3.48
N SER A 32 8.11 -11.78 -4.41
CA SER A 32 9.20 -12.75 -4.29
C SER A 32 10.24 -12.42 -3.21
N GLN A 33 10.24 -11.19 -2.66
CA GLN A 33 11.04 -10.82 -1.48
C GLN A 33 10.34 -11.22 -0.16
N PHE A 34 9.11 -11.71 -0.25
CA PHE A 34 8.28 -12.14 0.87
C PHE A 34 7.80 -13.58 0.64
N ALA A 35 6.94 -14.10 1.53
CA ALA A 35 6.28 -15.40 1.35
C ALA A 35 5.26 -15.32 0.20
N HIS A 36 5.75 -15.49 -1.04
CA HIS A 36 4.93 -15.46 -2.24
C HIS A 36 3.78 -16.47 -2.16
N GLY A 37 2.58 -16.05 -2.55
CA GLY A 37 1.38 -16.89 -2.44
C GLY A 37 0.71 -16.85 -1.06
N ILE A 38 1.28 -16.14 -0.09
CA ILE A 38 0.70 -15.96 1.25
C ILE A 38 0.63 -14.48 1.63
N ASN A 39 1.68 -13.70 1.37
CA ASN A 39 1.73 -12.30 1.76
C ASN A 39 0.74 -11.43 0.94
N PRO A 40 0.15 -10.38 1.54
CA PRO A 40 -0.63 -9.40 0.79
C PRO A 40 0.28 -8.67 -0.20
N ILE A 41 -0.11 -8.63 -1.48
CA ILE A 41 0.68 -7.99 -2.55
C ILE A 41 0.22 -6.53 -2.76
N TYR A 42 -1.09 -6.29 -2.69
CA TYR A 42 -1.69 -4.97 -2.93
C TYR A 42 -2.55 -4.53 -1.76
N ALA A 43 -2.32 -3.32 -1.26
CA ALA A 43 -3.15 -2.68 -0.25
C ALA A 43 -4.31 -1.93 -0.89
N LYS A 44 -5.47 -1.89 -0.22
CA LYS A 44 -6.67 -1.14 -0.62
C LYS A 44 -6.81 0.17 0.16
N GLU A 45 -6.69 0.10 1.49
CA GLU A 45 -6.86 1.25 2.39
C GLU A 45 -6.06 1.06 3.70
N SER A 46 -5.79 2.16 4.41
CA SER A 46 -5.06 2.12 5.67
C SER A 46 -5.44 3.26 6.62
N LYS A 47 -5.33 2.98 7.94
CA LYS A 47 -5.59 3.95 9.02
C LYS A 47 -4.82 3.54 10.27
N GLY A 48 -4.14 4.51 10.89
CA GLY A 48 -3.31 4.27 12.07
C GLY A 48 -2.22 3.24 11.76
N GLY A 49 -2.04 2.22 12.61
CA GLY A 49 -1.04 1.17 12.39
C GLY A 49 -1.48 0.05 11.43
N TYR A 50 -2.63 0.15 10.78
CA TYR A 50 -3.22 -0.97 10.04
C TYR A 50 -3.45 -0.65 8.57
N PHE A 51 -3.40 -1.67 7.73
CA PHE A 51 -3.90 -1.64 6.36
C PHE A 51 -4.83 -2.82 6.08
N ILE A 52 -5.67 -2.65 5.07
CA ILE A 52 -6.55 -3.65 4.50
C ILE A 52 -6.10 -3.90 3.06
N ASP A 53 -5.93 -5.16 2.67
CA ASP A 53 -5.57 -5.53 1.30
C ASP A 53 -6.78 -5.54 0.34
N VAL A 54 -6.52 -5.84 -0.94
CA VAL A 54 -7.57 -5.96 -1.97
C VAL A 54 -8.44 -7.22 -1.85
N ASP A 55 -8.15 -8.08 -0.88
CA ASP A 55 -8.87 -9.30 -0.54
C ASP A 55 -9.60 -9.17 0.82
N ASP A 56 -9.71 -7.95 1.36
CA ASP A 56 -10.35 -7.58 2.63
C ASP A 56 -9.70 -8.18 3.90
N ASN A 57 -8.42 -8.53 3.83
CA ASN A 57 -7.63 -8.94 4.99
C ASN A 57 -7.04 -7.71 5.68
N LYS A 58 -7.16 -7.64 7.02
CA LYS A 58 -6.58 -6.57 7.85
C LYS A 58 -5.24 -7.01 8.45
N TYR A 59 -4.24 -6.14 8.38
CA TYR A 59 -2.89 -6.39 8.89
C TYR A 59 -2.38 -5.22 9.72
N LEU A 60 -1.52 -5.53 10.70
CA LEU A 60 -0.67 -4.54 11.37
C LEU A 60 0.55 -4.26 10.48
N ASP A 61 0.82 -2.99 10.19
CA ASP A 61 1.92 -2.59 9.32
C ASP A 61 3.22 -2.38 10.10
N TRP A 62 4.21 -3.21 9.79
CA TRP A 62 5.58 -3.07 10.30
C TRP A 62 6.53 -2.42 9.29
N MET A 63 6.12 -2.33 8.03
CA MET A 63 6.95 -1.74 6.97
C MET A 63 6.89 -0.21 6.99
N ASN A 64 5.74 0.36 7.36
CA ASN A 64 5.51 1.80 7.56
C ASN A 64 6.09 2.70 6.44
N ALA A 65 5.96 2.24 5.19
CA ALA A 65 6.57 2.83 4.00
C ALA A 65 8.05 3.22 4.17
N VAL A 66 8.86 2.31 4.71
CA VAL A 66 10.29 2.55 4.98
C VAL A 66 10.47 3.72 5.95
N SER A 67 9.72 3.67 7.06
CA SER A 67 9.71 4.66 8.15
C SER A 67 9.13 6.04 7.81
N ALA A 68 8.63 6.26 6.59
CA ALA A 68 7.99 7.52 6.22
C ALA A 68 6.68 7.77 6.99
N ILE A 69 6.00 6.70 7.42
CA ILE A 69 4.69 6.76 8.09
C ILE A 69 4.88 6.61 9.60
N ILE A 70 5.51 7.60 10.23
CA ILE A 70 5.80 7.56 11.67
C ILE A 70 4.58 7.89 12.55
N LEU A 71 3.63 8.69 12.03
CA LEU A 71 2.40 9.06 12.75
C LEU A 71 1.25 8.07 12.53
N GLY A 72 1.50 6.97 11.81
CA GLY A 72 0.45 6.08 11.32
C GLY A 72 -0.21 6.58 10.03
N HIS A 73 -0.87 5.65 9.34
CA HIS A 73 -1.55 5.88 8.08
C HIS A 73 -2.75 6.83 8.22
N SER A 74 -2.93 7.73 7.25
CA SER A 74 -4.08 8.65 7.16
C SER A 74 -4.28 9.45 8.46
N HIS A 75 -3.20 10.05 8.96
CA HIS A 75 -3.23 10.83 10.20
C HIS A 75 -3.98 12.16 9.96
N ASP A 76 -5.01 12.44 10.75
CA ASP A 76 -5.98 13.52 10.46
C ASP A 76 -5.32 14.89 10.27
N TYR A 77 -4.31 15.23 11.08
CA TYR A 77 -3.56 16.48 10.93
C TYR A 77 -2.83 16.57 9.58
N VAL A 78 -2.19 15.47 9.15
CA VAL A 78 -1.43 15.44 7.90
C VAL A 78 -2.38 15.48 6.72
N ASP A 79 -3.44 14.67 6.74
CA ASP A 79 -4.43 14.61 5.67
C ASP A 79 -5.15 15.95 5.49
N ASN A 80 -5.52 16.63 6.58
CA ASN A 80 -6.17 17.93 6.52
C ASN A 80 -5.23 19.00 5.93
N ALA A 81 -3.96 19.02 6.35
CA ALA A 81 -2.97 19.94 5.78
C ALA A 81 -2.73 19.69 4.28
N VAL A 82 -2.67 18.42 3.86
CA VAL A 82 -2.53 18.04 2.45
C VAL A 82 -3.76 18.47 1.65
N LYS A 83 -4.98 18.22 2.15
CA LYS A 83 -6.23 18.65 1.49
C LYS A 83 -6.29 20.16 1.31
N GLU A 84 -5.99 20.91 2.36
CA GLU A 84 -5.95 22.38 2.30
C GLU A 84 -4.95 22.87 1.23
N GLN A 85 -3.78 22.22 1.12
CA GLN A 85 -2.80 22.57 0.08
C GLN A 85 -3.30 22.20 -1.32
N ILE A 86 -3.97 21.05 -1.49
CA ILE A 86 -4.55 20.64 -2.77
C ILE A 86 -5.60 21.66 -3.24
N ASP A 87 -6.43 22.17 -2.33
CA ASP A 87 -7.45 23.19 -2.64
C ASP A 87 -6.82 24.53 -3.12
N LYS A 88 -5.57 24.80 -2.73
CA LYS A 88 -4.78 25.95 -3.19
C LYS A 88 -3.96 25.66 -4.46
N GLY A 89 -3.85 24.39 -4.86
CA GLY A 89 -3.01 23.91 -5.95
C GLY A 89 -1.57 23.57 -5.51
N SER A 90 -0.91 22.72 -6.29
CA SER A 90 0.49 22.34 -6.07
C SER A 90 1.42 23.49 -6.43
N ILE A 91 2.14 24.00 -5.43
CA ILE A 91 3.08 25.10 -5.61
C ILE A 91 4.41 24.54 -6.13
N GLN A 92 4.88 25.05 -7.27
CA GLN A 92 6.18 24.69 -7.86
C GLN A 92 7.22 25.82 -7.77
N ARG A 93 6.80 27.03 -7.39
CA ARG A 93 7.67 28.20 -7.28
C ARG A 93 7.59 28.78 -5.88
N GLN A 94 8.71 29.32 -5.41
CA GLN A 94 8.77 30.10 -4.17
C GLN A 94 7.84 31.31 -4.25
#